data_AF-A0A511WTP5-F1
#
_entry.id   AF-A0A511WTP5-F1
#
_cell.length_a   1.000
_cell.length_b   1.000
_cell.length_c   1.000
_cell.angle_alpha   90.00
_cell.angle_beta   90.00
_cell.angle_gamma   90.00
#
_symmetry.space_group_name_H-M   'P 1'
#
loop_
_entity.id
_entity.type
_entity.pdbx_description
1 polymer ?
#
loop_
_entity_poly.entity_id
_entity_poly.type
_entity_poly.pdbx_seq_one_letter_code
_entity_poly.pdbx_strand_id
1 'polypeptide(L)' 'MGDLIPFPPSGKEEPEYFQEVRMYIRKMREARSRAEANYYYNMAKITLRENGHNVEDL' A
#
# COMPACT_ATOMS: atom_id res chain seq x y z
N MET A 1 -2.58 36.42 -19.14
CA MET A 1 -3.52 35.62 -18.33
C MET A 1 -3.40 34.20 -18.85
N GLY A 2 -2.68 33.35 -18.13
CA GLY A 2 -2.44 31.97 -18.55
C GLY A 2 -3.60 31.11 -18.11
N ASP A 3 -4.29 30.48 -19.05
CA ASP A 3 -5.30 29.47 -18.77
C ASP A 3 -4.64 28.31 -18.02
N LEU A 4 -4.92 28.22 -16.72
CA LEU A 4 -4.68 27.03 -15.94
C LEU A 4 -5.68 25.98 -16.42
N ILE A 5 -5.24 25.11 -17.34
CA ILE A 5 -5.99 23.90 -17.69
C ILE A 5 -6.23 23.17 -16.36
N PRO A 6 -7.48 23.02 -15.89
CA PRO A 6 -7.73 22.27 -14.67
C PRO A 6 -7.30 20.84 -14.96
N PHE A 7 -6.25 20.38 -14.29
CA PHE A 7 -5.90 18.97 -14.30
C PHE A 7 -7.17 18.21 -13.89
N PRO A 8 -7.64 17.23 -14.69
CA PRO A 8 -8.75 16.41 -14.28
C PRO A 8 -8.37 15.78 -12.93
N PRO A 9 -9.28 15.67 -11.95
CA PRO A 9 -8.99 14.95 -10.72
C PRO A 9 -8.67 13.51 -11.14
N SER A 10 -7.38 13.20 -11.25
CA SER A 10 -6.89 11.86 -11.53
C SER A 10 -6.99 11.03 -10.25
N GLY A 11 -8.19 10.99 -9.68
CA GLY A 11 -8.53 10.34 -8.43
C GLY A 11 -9.41 9.15 -8.73
N LYS A 12 -8.84 8.07 -9.27
CA LYS A 12 -9.27 6.79 -8.72
C LYS A 12 -8.73 6.83 -7.30
N GLU A 13 -9.57 7.15 -6.33
CA GLU A 13 -9.21 7.05 -4.92
C GLU A 13 -8.71 5.61 -4.73
N GLU A 14 -7.38 5.44 -4.69
CA GLU A 14 -6.81 4.15 -4.31
C GLU A 14 -7.36 3.88 -2.91
N PRO A 15 -7.97 2.71 -2.70
CA PRO A 15 -8.51 2.39 -1.39
C PRO A 15 -7.46 2.63 -0.30
N GLU A 16 -7.87 3.18 0.83
CA GLU A 16 -6.95 3.61 1.90
C GLU A 16 -6.00 2.49 2.35
N TYR A 17 -6.47 1.24 2.36
CA TYR A 17 -5.66 0.06 2.69
C TYR A 17 -4.50 -0.18 1.73
N PHE A 18 -4.58 0.23 0.45
CA PHE A 18 -3.44 0.11 -0.47
C PHE A 18 -2.28 1.01 -0.06
N GLN A 19 -2.56 2.17 0.53
CA GLN A 19 -1.52 3.06 1.05
C GLN A 19 -0.82 2.41 2.26
N GLU A 20 -1.58 1.78 3.15
CA GLU A 20 -1.04 1.03 4.28
C GLU A 20 -0.18 -0.15 3.84
N VAL A 21 -0.66 -0.94 2.87
CA VAL A 21 0.11 -2.07 2.31
C VAL A 21 1.42 -1.58 1.69
N ARG A 22 1.41 -0.49 0.94
CA ARG A 22 2.65 0.12 0.39
C ARG A 22 3.60 0.56 1.50
N MET A 23 3.08 1.14 2.58
CA MET A 23 3.89 1.49 3.74
C MET A 23 4.55 0.24 4.36
N TYR A 24 3.79 -0.84 4.58
CA TYR A 24 4.35 -2.08 5.14
C TYR A 24 5.41 -2.71 4.24
N ILE A 25 5.20 -2.72 2.92
CA ILE A 25 6.20 -3.19 1.95
C ILE A 25 7.48 -2.35 2.03
N ARG A 26 7.36 -1.02 2.17
CA ARG A 26 8.52 -0.13 2.35
C ARG A 26 9.27 -0.45 3.64
N LYS A 27 8.56 -0.57 4.77
CA LYS A 27 9.17 -0.94 6.07
C LYS A 27 9.82 -2.32 6.04
N MET A 28 9.26 -3.27 5.30
CA MET A 28 9.86 -4.58 5.07
C MET A 28 11.20 -4.49 4.32
N ARG A 29 11.31 -3.60 3.31
CA ARG A 29 12.58 -3.36 2.58
C ARG A 29 13.63 -2.67 3.44
N GLU A 30 13.21 -1.80 4.36
CA GLU A 30 14.07 -1.09 5.29
C GLU A 30 14.38 -1.90 6.57
N ALA A 31 13.75 -3.07 6.74
CA ALA A 31 13.89 -3.91 7.93
C ALA A 31 15.33 -4.39 8.11
N ARG A 32 15.82 -4.33 9.36
CA ARG A 32 17.20 -4.72 9.69
C ARG A 32 17.34 -6.18 10.08
N SER A 33 16.21 -6.86 10.30
CA SER A 33 16.17 -8.26 10.70
C SER A 33 15.08 -9.03 9.96
N ARG A 34 15.29 -10.34 9.84
CA ARG A 34 14.30 -11.25 9.24
C ARG A 34 12.99 -11.28 10.04
N ALA A 35 13.07 -11.16 11.35
CA ALA A 35 11.89 -11.10 12.22
C ALA A 35 11.06 -9.84 11.94
N GLU A 36 11.72 -8.69 11.78
CA GLU A 36 11.07 -7.42 11.46
C GLU A 36 10.46 -7.41 10.05
N ALA A 37 11.18 -7.95 9.05
CA ALA A 37 10.64 -8.13 7.71
C ALA A 37 9.38 -9.02 7.71
N ASN A 38 9.43 -10.15 8.44
CA ASN A 38 8.28 -11.04 8.60
C ASN A 38 7.10 -10.37 9.30
N TYR A 39 7.36 -9.51 10.28
CA TYR A 39 6.32 -8.75 10.96
C TYR A 39 5.56 -7.85 9.97
N TYR A 40 6.28 -7.03 9.18
CA TYR A 40 5.65 -6.16 8.19
C TYR A 40 4.98 -6.93 7.04
N TYR A 41 5.55 -8.07 6.64
CA TYR A 41 4.90 -8.98 5.69
C TYR A 41 3.55 -9.48 6.21
N ASN A 42 3.49 -9.93 7.48
CA ASN A 42 2.25 -10.39 8.08
C ASN A 42 1.22 -9.26 8.22
N MET A 43 1.65 -8.04 8.56
CA MET A 43 0.76 -6.88 8.61
C MET A 43 0.16 -6.56 7.24
N ALA A 44 0.97 -6.51 6.18
CA ALA A 44 0.48 -6.33 4.82
C ALA A 44 -0.51 -7.44 4.41
N LYS A 45 -0.23 -8.69 4.81
CA LYS A 45 -1.10 -9.84 4.53
C LYS A 45 -2.46 -9.72 5.22
N ILE A 46 -2.48 -9.29 6.48
CA ILE A 46 -3.72 -9.08 7.25
C ILE A 46 -4.54 -7.96 6.63
N THR A 47 -3.93 -6.81 6.34
CA THR A 47 -4.61 -5.66 5.73
C THR A 47 -5.25 -6.03 4.39
N LEU A 48 -4.55 -6.80 3.53
CA LEU A 48 -5.13 -7.29 2.28
C LEU A 48 -6.33 -8.22 2.51
N ARG A 49 -6.19 -9.16 3.46
CA ARG A 49 -7.24 -10.14 3.78
C ARG A 49 -8.50 -9.47 4.33
N GLU A 50 -8.35 -8.49 5.21
CA GLU A 50 -9.48 -7.73 5.79
C GLU A 50 -10.26 -6.94 4.72
N ASN A 51 -9.58 -6.55 3.65
CA ASN A 51 -10.17 -5.84 2.52
C ASN A 51 -10.58 -6.78 1.36
N GLY A 52 -10.65 -8.09 1.61
CA GLY A 52 -11.16 -9.07 0.64
C GLY A 52 -10.18 -9.49 -0.45
N HIS A 53 -8.89 -9.18 -0.31
CA HIS A 53 -7.85 -9.61 -1.23
C HIS A 53 -7.11 -10.85 -0.68
N ASN A 54 -7.04 -11.91 -1.49
CA ASN A 54 -6.19 -13.05 -1.17
C ASN A 54 -4.76 -12.78 -1.63
N VAL A 55 -3.83 -12.99 -0.72
CA VAL A 55 -2.39 -12.74 -0.94
C VAL A 55 -1.74 -13.89 -1.73
N GLU A 56 -2.52 -14.93 -2.04
CA GLU A 56 -2.16 -16.02 -2.97
C GLU A 56 -2.30 -15.62 -4.45
N ASP A 57 -2.95 -14.48 -4.74
CA ASP A 57 -3.08 -13.91 -6.09
C ASP A 57 -1.95 -12.92 -6.46
N LEU A 58 -0.94 -12.73 -5.59
CA LEU A 58 0.24 -11.88 -5.80
C LEU A 58 1.51 -12.72 -5.98
#